data_AF-B3SI90-F1
#
_entry.id   AF-B3SI90-F1
#
_cell.length_a   1.000
_cell.length_b   1.000
_cell.length_c   1.000
_cell.angle_alpha   90.00
_cell.angle_beta   90.00
_cell.angle_gamma   90.00
#
_symmetry.space_group_name_H-M   'P 1'
#
loop_
_entity.id
_entity.type
_entity.pdbx_description
1 polymer ?
#
loop_
_entity_poly.entity_id
_entity_poly.type
_entity_poly.pdbx_seq_one_letter_code
_entity_poly.pdbx_strand_id
1 'polypeptide(L)'
;YFVTAEQKQQVEEYKDFASRKSDLERTELQKDKTGVFTGCYAKNPANGDAIPIWVADYVLASYGTGAIMAVPAHDTRDNEFALKYNIPIKWVVKNEANSSDDAKQVYPGLGIIENSSSSETALDINQLSSKEAGLKVIEWAERTGNGKKKVNY
;
A
#
# COMPACT_ATOMS: atom_id res chain seq x y z
N TYR A 1 5.52 12.73 -14.16
CA TYR A 1 5.59 11.55 -13.27
C TYR A 1 6.28 12.00 -11.97
N PHE A 2 5.86 11.49 -10.81
CA PHE A 2 6.31 11.97 -9.49
C PHE A 2 7.72 11.47 -9.19
N VAL A 3 8.76 12.20 -9.62
CA VAL A 3 10.17 11.84 -9.38
C VAL A 3 10.99 13.10 -9.17
N THR A 4 11.89 13.10 -8.19
CA THR A 4 12.82 14.21 -7.96
C THR A 4 13.98 14.21 -8.96
N ALA A 5 14.69 15.32 -9.08
CA ALA A 5 15.80 15.42 -10.03
C ALA A 5 16.91 14.39 -9.74
N GLU A 6 17.17 14.12 -8.47
CA GLU A 6 18.19 13.18 -7.98
C GLU A 6 17.83 11.74 -8.31
N GLN A 7 16.54 11.40 -8.28
CA GLN A 7 16.06 10.04 -8.51
C GLN A 7 15.73 9.77 -9.99
N LYS A 8 15.70 10.81 -10.82
CA LYS A 8 15.30 10.72 -12.23
C LYS A 8 16.07 9.66 -13.01
N GLN A 9 17.39 9.64 -12.90
CA GLN A 9 18.21 8.69 -13.63
C GLN A 9 17.92 7.25 -13.22
N GLN A 10 17.91 6.96 -11.91
CA GLN A 10 17.65 5.60 -11.40
C GLN A 10 16.25 5.11 -11.78
N VAL A 11 15.25 5.99 -11.75
CA VAL A 11 13.88 5.63 -12.16
C VAL A 11 13.78 5.34 -13.65
N GLU A 12 14.44 6.13 -14.52
CA GLU A 12 14.45 5.86 -15.96
C GLU A 12 15.17 4.54 -16.29
N GLU A 13 16.34 4.30 -15.69
CA GLU A 13 17.08 3.05 -15.85
C GLU A 13 16.25 1.83 -15.40
N TYR A 14 15.54 1.97 -14.27
CA TYR A 14 14.65 0.92 -13.76
C TYR A 14 13.44 0.69 -14.67
N LYS A 15 12.83 1.74 -15.21
CA LYS A 15 11.72 1.63 -16.19
C LYS A 15 12.15 0.91 -17.44
N ASP A 16 13.34 1.21 -17.97
CA ASP A 16 13.90 0.55 -19.14
C ASP A 16 14.24 -0.91 -18.87
N PHE A 17 14.76 -1.22 -17.67
CA PHE A 17 14.96 -2.59 -17.24
C PHE A 17 13.63 -3.35 -17.12
N ALA A 18 12.61 -2.74 -16.52
CA ALA A 18 11.31 -3.34 -16.32
C ALA A 18 10.50 -3.51 -17.61
N SER A 19 10.69 -2.64 -18.61
CA SER A 19 9.99 -2.70 -19.91
C SER A 19 10.52 -3.81 -20.82
N ARG A 20 11.80 -4.19 -20.67
CA ARG A 20 12.43 -5.29 -21.42
C ARG A 20 11.99 -6.67 -20.93
N LYS A 21 11.37 -6.76 -19.76
CA LYS A 21 10.85 -8.01 -19.20
C LYS A 21 9.50 -8.34 -19.82
N SER A 22 9.35 -9.56 -20.32
CA SER A 22 8.07 -10.10 -20.75
C SER A 22 7.11 -10.31 -19.58
N ASP A 23 5.80 -10.39 -19.87
CA ASP A 23 4.80 -10.65 -18.83
C ASP A 23 4.97 -12.04 -18.17
N LEU A 24 5.56 -13.01 -18.89
CA LEU A 24 5.91 -14.33 -18.36
C LEU A 24 7.05 -14.22 -17.32
N GLU A 25 8.12 -13.49 -17.65
CA GLU A 25 9.24 -13.22 -16.73
C GLU A 25 8.78 -12.42 -15.51
N ARG A 26 7.83 -11.49 -15.68
CA ARG A 26 7.21 -10.76 -14.56
C ARG A 26 6.45 -11.68 -13.59
N THR A 27 5.90 -12.79 -14.08
CA THR A 27 5.23 -13.78 -13.24
C THR A 27 6.25 -14.58 -12.43
N GLU A 28 7.40 -14.93 -13.00
CA GLU A 28 8.51 -15.58 -12.28
C GLU A 28 9.23 -14.63 -11.31
N LEU A 29 9.32 -13.34 -11.65
CA LEU A 29 9.83 -12.26 -10.81
C LEU A 29 8.93 -11.90 -9.62
N GLN A 30 7.72 -12.46 -9.54
CA GLN A 30 7.02 -12.46 -8.26
C GLN A 30 7.86 -13.11 -7.14
N LYS A 31 8.91 -13.88 -7.45
CA LYS A 31 9.85 -14.40 -6.45
C LYS A 31 10.85 -13.37 -5.91
N ASP A 32 11.24 -12.34 -6.67
CA ASP A 32 12.15 -11.30 -6.20
C ASP A 32 11.60 -9.91 -6.51
N LYS A 33 10.95 -9.31 -5.51
CA LYS A 33 10.32 -7.99 -5.66
C LYS A 33 11.39 -6.93 -5.83
N THR A 34 11.38 -6.20 -6.93
CA THR A 34 12.30 -5.08 -7.13
C THR A 34 11.55 -3.76 -7.25
N GLY A 35 12.21 -2.67 -6.92
CA GLY A 35 11.68 -1.34 -7.08
C GLY A 35 12.70 -0.25 -6.76
N VAL A 36 12.34 0.97 -7.13
CA VAL A 36 13.15 2.18 -6.95
C VAL A 36 12.32 3.27 -6.30
N PHE A 37 12.91 3.94 -5.31
CA PHE A 37 12.28 5.07 -4.65
C PHE A 37 12.30 6.29 -5.57
N THR A 38 11.17 6.98 -5.68
CA THR A 38 11.06 8.11 -6.60
C THR A 38 11.61 9.42 -6.05
N GLY A 39 11.93 9.48 -4.75
CA GLY A 39 12.24 10.74 -4.06
C GLY A 39 11.00 11.53 -3.64
N CYS A 40 9.81 11.13 -4.10
CA CYS A 40 8.56 11.80 -3.81
C CYS A 40 7.75 11.07 -2.72
N TYR A 41 6.91 11.85 -2.06
CA TYR A 41 5.95 11.35 -1.07
C TYR A 41 4.54 11.77 -1.47
N ALA A 42 3.57 10.91 -1.21
CA ALA A 42 2.15 11.22 -1.26
C ALA A 42 1.64 11.51 0.15
N LYS A 43 0.68 12.44 0.29
CA LYS A 43 -0.05 12.62 1.55
C LYS A 43 -1.15 11.56 1.63
N ASN A 44 -1.16 10.76 2.69
CA ASN A 44 -2.27 9.84 2.97
C ASN A 44 -3.52 10.66 3.31
N PRO A 45 -4.62 10.55 2.56
CA PRO A 45 -5.82 11.34 2.83
C PRO A 45 -6.49 10.98 4.16
N ALA A 46 -6.27 9.77 4.69
CA ALA A 46 -6.92 9.29 5.90
C ALA A 46 -6.29 9.83 7.19
N ASN A 47 -4.98 10.08 7.21
CA ASN A 47 -4.27 10.50 8.42
C ASN A 47 -3.25 11.63 8.22
N GLY A 48 -3.01 12.05 6.98
CA GLY A 48 -2.09 13.12 6.65
C GLY A 48 -0.61 12.73 6.56
N ASP A 49 -0.26 11.48 6.86
CA ASP A 49 1.13 11.01 6.84
C ASP A 49 1.73 11.07 5.43
N ALA A 50 3.03 11.36 5.34
CA ALA A 50 3.79 11.22 4.11
C ALA A 50 4.12 9.75 3.83
N ILE A 51 3.67 9.24 2.68
CA ILE A 51 3.93 7.88 2.21
C ILE A 51 4.94 7.94 1.05
N PRO A 52 6.06 7.21 1.10
CA PRO A 52 7.03 7.21 0.01
C PRO A 52 6.44 6.57 -1.26
N ILE A 53 6.69 7.18 -2.41
CA ILE A 53 6.25 6.66 -3.71
C ILE A 53 7.37 5.84 -4.33
N TRP A 54 7.06 4.60 -4.72
CA TRP A 54 7.99 3.66 -5.35
C TRP A 54 7.49 3.25 -6.73
N VAL A 55 8.42 2.98 -7.64
CA VAL A 55 8.15 2.27 -8.90
C VAL A 55 8.62 0.83 -8.71
N ALA A 56 7.72 -0.14 -8.92
CA ALA A 56 8.01 -1.55 -8.70
C ALA A 56 7.38 -2.40 -9.81
N ASP A 57 8.05 -3.47 -10.21
CA ASP A 57 7.65 -4.33 -11.34
C ASP A 57 6.52 -5.32 -11.00
N TYR A 58 6.22 -5.52 -9.71
CA TYR A 58 5.06 -6.31 -9.28
C TYR A 58 3.72 -5.57 -9.40
N VAL A 59 3.74 -4.27 -9.72
CA VAL A 59 2.55 -3.45 -10.00
C VAL A 59 2.33 -3.39 -11.50
N LEU A 60 1.26 -4.03 -11.97
CA LEU A 60 0.95 -4.10 -13.40
C LEU A 60 0.24 -2.84 -13.88
N ALA A 61 0.86 -2.11 -14.82
CA ALA A 61 0.27 -0.91 -15.42
C ALA A 61 -1.07 -1.18 -16.14
N SER A 62 -1.25 -2.39 -16.66
CA SER A 62 -2.48 -2.82 -17.36
C SER A 62 -3.64 -3.17 -16.42
N TYR A 63 -3.40 -3.26 -15.10
CA TYR A 63 -4.41 -3.63 -14.12
C TYR A 63 -4.75 -2.44 -13.20
N GLY A 64 -6.04 -2.16 -13.05
CA GLY A 64 -6.52 -1.05 -12.23
C GLY A 64 -6.14 0.32 -12.79
N THR A 65 -5.40 1.11 -12.01
CA THR A 65 -4.94 2.47 -12.39
C THR A 65 -3.45 2.51 -12.73
N GLY A 66 -2.77 1.36 -12.69
CA GLY A 66 -1.31 1.29 -12.73
C GLY A 66 -0.60 1.77 -11.45
N ALA A 67 -1.37 2.01 -10.39
CA ALA A 67 -0.90 2.31 -9.04
C ALA A 67 -1.72 1.54 -8.00
N ILE A 68 -1.06 1.14 -6.91
CA ILE A 68 -1.68 0.49 -5.76
C ILE A 68 -1.29 1.23 -4.48
N MET A 69 -2.11 1.13 -3.44
CA MET A 69 -1.71 1.42 -2.07
C MET A 69 -1.13 0.15 -1.46
N ALA A 70 0.11 0.20 -0.99
CA ALA A 70 0.73 -0.94 -0.31
C ALA A 70 0.26 -0.99 1.15
N VAL A 71 -0.12 -2.18 1.64
CA VAL A 71 -0.53 -2.40 3.03
C VAL A 71 0.27 -3.57 3.64
N PRO A 72 1.56 -3.35 3.99
CA PRO A 72 2.50 -4.44 4.29
C PRO A 72 2.14 -5.31 5.51
N ALA A 73 1.32 -4.82 6.44
CA ALA A 73 0.86 -5.63 7.56
C ALA A 73 -0.20 -6.67 7.14
N HIS A 74 -0.86 -6.46 5.99
CA HIS A 74 -2.07 -7.18 5.59
C HIS A 74 -2.03 -7.71 4.13
N ASP A 75 -0.96 -7.47 3.38
CA ASP A 75 -0.69 -8.10 2.07
C ASP A 75 0.74 -8.65 2.07
N THR A 76 0.88 -9.94 1.76
CA THR A 76 2.18 -10.64 1.77
C THR A 76 3.17 -10.06 0.77
N ARG A 77 2.72 -9.64 -0.42
CA ARG A 77 3.59 -9.09 -1.47
C ARG A 77 4.14 -7.73 -1.04
N ASP A 78 3.28 -6.92 -0.42
CA ASP A 78 3.68 -5.63 0.12
C ASP A 78 4.59 -5.79 1.34
N ASN A 79 4.38 -6.84 2.14
CA ASN A 79 5.24 -7.17 3.28
C ASN A 79 6.67 -7.50 2.84
N GLU A 80 6.82 -8.42 1.87
CA GLU A 80 8.11 -8.82 1.33
C GLU A 80 8.87 -7.60 0.77
N PHE A 81 8.17 -6.73 0.03
CA PHE A 81 8.75 -5.50 -0.49
C PHE A 81 9.16 -4.54 0.64
N ALA A 82 8.29 -4.34 1.63
CA ALA A 82 8.56 -3.46 2.76
C ALA A 82 9.75 -3.93 3.60
N LEU A 83 9.86 -5.24 3.86
CA LEU A 83 11.01 -5.81 4.56
C LEU A 83 12.31 -5.61 3.77
N LYS A 84 12.29 -5.89 2.46
CA LYS A 84 13.47 -5.73 1.59
C LYS A 84 13.98 -4.29 1.54
N TYR A 85 13.08 -3.32 1.50
CA TYR A 85 13.40 -1.90 1.37
C TYR A 85 13.31 -1.11 2.67
N ASN A 86 13.19 -1.79 3.82
CA ASN A 86 13.05 -1.18 5.16
C ASN A 86 11.95 -0.11 5.25
N ILE A 87 10.81 -0.38 4.61
CA ILE A 87 9.63 0.50 4.66
C ILE A 87 8.85 0.20 5.96
N PRO A 88 8.44 1.23 6.72
CA PRO A 88 7.68 1.02 7.95
C PRO A 88 6.40 0.24 7.74
N ILE A 89 6.16 -0.76 8.61
CA ILE A 89 4.96 -1.59 8.58
C ILE A 89 4.02 -1.13 9.70
N LYS A 90 2.78 -0.80 9.36
CA LYS A 90 1.74 -0.37 10.30
C LYS A 90 0.62 -1.41 10.34
N TRP A 91 0.38 -1.98 11.52
CA TRP A 91 -0.74 -2.90 11.76
C TRP A 91 -1.99 -2.11 12.11
N VAL A 92 -3.06 -2.37 11.35
CA VAL A 92 -4.36 -1.70 11.51
C VAL A 92 -5.51 -2.68 11.72
N VAL A 93 -5.24 -3.99 11.69
CA VAL A 93 -6.20 -5.05 12.01
C VAL A 93 -5.65 -5.90 13.13
N LYS A 94 -6.37 -5.94 14.24
CA LYS A 94 -6.12 -6.84 15.35
C LYS A 94 -6.69 -8.22 15.03
N ASN A 95 -5.84 -9.23 15.15
CA ASN A 95 -6.21 -10.64 15.14
C ASN A 95 -5.96 -11.22 16.54
N GLU A 96 -6.85 -12.09 17.03
CA GLU A 96 -6.66 -12.83 18.27
C GLU A 96 -5.35 -13.65 18.27
N ALA A 97 -4.90 -14.13 17.11
CA ALA A 97 -3.65 -14.89 16.96
C ALA A 97 -2.37 -14.04 17.04
N ASN A 98 -2.44 -12.71 16.89
CA ASN A 98 -1.27 -11.80 16.90
C ASN A 98 -1.23 -10.94 18.20
N SER A 99 -1.68 -11.51 19.31
CA SER A 99 -1.81 -10.82 20.60
C SER A 99 -0.50 -10.62 21.37
N SER A 100 0.63 -11.17 20.88
CA SER A 100 1.97 -10.91 21.41
C SER A 100 2.77 -10.01 20.48
N ASP A 101 3.44 -8.98 21.04
CA ASP A 101 4.25 -8.01 20.29
C ASP A 101 5.45 -8.64 19.56
N ASP A 102 5.88 -9.83 19.96
CA ASP A 102 7.11 -10.48 19.48
C ASP A 102 6.98 -11.23 18.13
N ALA A 103 5.77 -11.36 17.58
CA ALA A 103 5.56 -12.09 16.32
C ALA A 103 4.46 -11.46 15.45
N LYS A 104 4.58 -10.16 15.14
CA LYS A 104 3.68 -9.50 14.18
C LYS A 104 3.90 -10.07 12.77
N GLN A 105 3.18 -11.13 12.44
CA GLN A 105 3.14 -11.72 11.11
C GLN A 105 2.16 -10.98 10.20
N VAL A 106 2.32 -11.15 8.89
CA VAL A 106 1.37 -10.66 7.89
C VAL A 106 0.00 -11.27 8.17
N TYR A 107 -1.03 -10.43 8.23
CA TYR A 107 -2.39 -10.89 8.47
C TYR A 107 -3.35 -10.34 7.40
N PRO A 108 -3.69 -11.13 6.36
CA PRO A 108 -4.61 -10.71 5.31
C PRO A 108 -6.10 -10.89 5.68
N GLY A 109 -6.38 -11.38 6.89
CA GLY A 109 -7.74 -11.66 7.34
C GLY A 109 -8.51 -10.43 7.79
N LEU A 110 -9.82 -10.63 7.99
CA LEU A 110 -10.70 -9.64 8.62
C LEU A 110 -10.56 -9.74 10.14
N GLY A 111 -10.68 -8.61 10.82
CA GLY A 111 -10.60 -8.55 12.27
C GLY A 111 -11.20 -7.25 12.81
N ILE A 112 -10.73 -6.82 13.97
CA ILE A 112 -11.11 -5.55 14.58
C ILE A 112 -10.07 -4.49 14.20
N ILE A 113 -10.53 -3.34 13.76
CA ILE A 113 -9.63 -2.26 13.34
C ILE A 113 -9.00 -1.57 14.55
N GLU A 114 -7.71 -1.26 14.44
CA GLU A 114 -6.91 -0.49 15.40
C GLU A 114 -6.00 0.52 14.67
N ASN A 115 -5.38 1.44 15.43
CA ASN A 115 -4.44 2.45 14.90
C ASN A 115 -4.97 3.27 13.71
N SER A 116 -6.29 3.39 13.58
CA SER A 116 -6.98 3.95 12.41
C SER A 116 -7.95 5.06 12.82
N SER A 117 -7.43 6.03 13.56
CA SER A 117 -8.13 7.25 13.94
C SER A 117 -7.26 8.47 13.62
N SER A 118 -7.87 9.53 13.09
CA SER A 118 -7.19 10.81 12.85
C SER A 118 -8.09 11.98 13.24
N SER A 119 -7.53 12.85 14.08
CA SER A 119 -8.16 14.12 14.47
C SER A 119 -8.14 15.16 13.34
N GLU A 120 -7.15 15.11 12.45
CA GLU A 120 -7.04 16.03 11.30
C GLU A 120 -8.16 15.80 10.27
N THR A 121 -8.51 14.53 10.04
CA THR A 121 -9.48 14.14 8.99
C THR A 121 -10.87 13.80 9.53
N ALA A 122 -11.00 13.79 10.87
CA ALA A 122 -12.16 13.33 11.63
C ALA A 122 -12.60 11.89 11.31
N LEU A 123 -11.73 11.09 10.70
CA LEU A 123 -11.99 9.68 10.44
C LEU A 123 -11.56 8.86 11.65
N ASP A 124 -12.51 8.18 12.28
CA ASP A 124 -12.25 7.18 13.31
C ASP A 124 -13.02 5.91 13.00
N ILE A 125 -12.27 4.83 12.77
CA ILE A 125 -12.79 3.49 12.48
C ILE A 125 -12.27 2.44 13.46
N ASN A 126 -11.61 2.85 14.55
CA ASN A 126 -11.14 1.93 15.57
C ASN A 126 -12.31 1.15 16.19
N GLN A 127 -12.03 -0.08 16.64
CA GLN A 127 -12.98 -1.00 17.27
C GLN A 127 -14.12 -1.50 16.37
N LEU A 128 -14.20 -1.04 15.12
CA LEU A 128 -15.13 -1.58 14.14
C LEU A 128 -14.60 -2.89 13.56
N SER A 129 -15.50 -3.78 13.12
CA SER A 129 -15.09 -4.90 12.27
C SER A 129 -14.57 -4.38 10.93
N SER A 130 -13.64 -5.10 10.29
CA SER A 130 -13.11 -4.72 8.97
C SER A 130 -14.21 -4.44 7.92
N LYS A 131 -15.34 -5.15 8.00
CA LYS A 131 -16.48 -4.96 7.09
C LYS A 131 -17.19 -3.63 7.33
N GLU A 132 -17.48 -3.29 8.58
CA GLU A 132 -18.11 -2.02 8.95
C GLU A 132 -17.19 -0.83 8.68
N ALA A 133 -15.91 -0.99 9.03
CA ALA A 133 -14.88 0.00 8.75
C ALA A 133 -14.75 0.28 7.25
N GLY A 134 -14.75 -0.75 6.41
CA GLY A 134 -14.70 -0.59 4.96
C GLY A 134 -15.86 0.26 4.41
N LEU A 135 -17.08 0.05 4.89
CA LEU A 135 -18.24 0.87 4.51
C LEU A 135 -18.08 2.33 4.96
N LYS A 136 -17.64 2.55 6.21
CA LYS A 136 -17.45 3.89 6.77
C LYS A 136 -16.33 4.66 6.07
N VAL A 137 -15.25 3.99 5.67
CA VAL A 137 -14.16 4.60 4.88
C VAL A 137 -14.65 4.99 3.48
N ILE A 138 -15.45 4.13 2.82
CA ILE A 138 -16.02 4.46 1.50
C ILE A 138 -16.89 5.71 1.60
N GLU A 139 -17.81 5.76 2.57
CA GLU A 139 -18.68 6.93 2.79
C GLU A 139 -17.88 8.19 3.08
N TRP A 140 -16.87 8.09 3.96
CA TRP A 140 -15.97 9.21 4.27
C TRP A 140 -15.20 9.68 3.03
N ALA A 141 -14.68 8.76 2.22
CA ALA A 141 -13.90 9.09 1.03
C ALA A 141 -14.78 9.81 -0.03
N GLU A 142 -16.02 9.37 -0.20
CA GLU A 142 -16.98 10.02 -1.11
C GLU A 142 -17.38 11.41 -0.60
N ARG A 143 -17.73 11.53 0.69
CA ARG A 143 -18.15 12.81 1.29
C ARG A 143 -17.05 13.86 1.29
N THR A 144 -15.78 13.45 1.44
CA THR A 144 -14.63 14.36 1.47
C THR A 144 -13.97 14.58 0.11
N GLY A 145 -14.45 13.90 -0.94
CA GLY A 145 -13.87 13.98 -2.28
C GLY A 145 -12.52 13.26 -2.45
N ASN A 146 -12.12 12.45 -1.46
CA ASN A 146 -10.88 11.67 -1.47
C ASN A 146 -11.03 10.32 -2.19
N GLY A 147 -12.22 9.94 -2.62
CA GLY A 147 -12.45 8.70 -3.37
C GLY A 147 -13.88 8.56 -3.88
N LYS A 148 -14.11 7.49 -4.65
CA LYS A 148 -15.43 7.08 -5.14
C LYS A 148 -15.53 5.58 -5.10
N LYS A 149 -16.69 5.04 -4.71
CA LYS A 149 -16.93 3.60 -4.73
C LYS A 149 -16.82 3.07 -6.15
N LYS A 150 -16.09 1.97 -6.32
CA LYS A 150 -16.00 1.23 -7.57
C LYS A 150 -16.12 -0.26 -7.29
N VAL A 151 -16.88 -0.97 -8.11
CA VAL A 151 -16.96 -2.43 -8.10
C VAL A 151 -16.12 -2.94 -9.27
N ASN A 152 -15.20 -3.88 -8.99
CA ASN A 152 -14.40 -4.56 -10.01
C ASN A 152 -14.85 -6.05 -10.05
N TYR A 153 -14.75 -6.66 -11.23
CA TYR A 153 -15.12 -8.07 -11.50
C TYR A 153 -13.91 -8.84 -12.00
#